data_AF-A0A9Q0ASK4-F1
#
_entry.id   AF-A0A9Q0ASK4-F1
#
_cell.length_a   1.000
_cell.length_b   1.000
_cell.length_c   1.000
_cell.angle_alpha   90.00
_cell.angle_beta   90.00
_cell.angle_gamma   90.00
#
_symmetry.space_group_name_H-M   'P 1'
#
loop_
_entity.id
_entity.type
_entity.pdbx_description
1 polymer ?
#
loop_
_entity_poly.entity_id
_entity_poly.type
_entity_poly.pdbx_seq_one_letter_code
_entity_poly.pdbx_strand_id
1 'polypeptide(L)'
;MPASRRAVNYVFLALLLGSVALFLTRHARSREALSEAAGKLHEVGSKVIYYYSSPETAGQPKPEQDEHETTATPSISDKIPLPNLHSESPSKSTEIVPPEEGIPTQASGVTHDVLDESIYSSGLSELCRATKWTEGFWLHCHSQCGDDKTSFCGGLTNARNRIQTCLRLAIDAGASVIIPAVTARAEDDLLNTNDHAVCPDEWWDTEKLQVTLKTQCPHLKTQFCDTKLASATRLQPDYRHYLAAGHTNGTFRALAESTLKSNNIQQGNISAKKPVIIEFGDTYIAWDYARSEETASIRKDLFKTLKYNSTLLALGQEILKSPELKKENFIGVHLRGEGDWPAGFGSATDQMRRYVEAIEDIRGSTPDKVRSVYVSCGDRKAIQTFREMLEPLNYLVHDKWTLLASQSEKLATVESLGFDQKGIVEYEVLVNAKFWMGISMSSMSSLIAYARTADAKEDFFEKYIFPGSTLNGINRVYEDNMVIKGDEYTKLLVVSGVDIMGSFP
;
A
#
# COMPACT_ATOMS: atom_id res chain seq x y z
N MET A 1 -9.45 27.97 -24.81
CA MET A 1 -8.29 28.88 -24.69
C MET A 1 -7.25 28.31 -23.71
N PRO A 2 -6.33 27.41 -24.12
CA PRO A 2 -5.32 26.83 -23.21
C PRO A 2 -3.92 27.47 -23.32
N ALA A 3 -3.58 28.08 -24.47
CA ALA A 3 -2.22 28.51 -24.79
C ALA A 3 -1.70 29.67 -23.90
N SER A 4 -2.58 30.59 -23.47
CA SER A 4 -2.17 31.78 -22.70
C SER A 4 -1.64 31.45 -21.30
N ARG A 5 -2.19 30.44 -20.61
CA ARG A 5 -1.72 30.05 -19.27
C ARG A 5 -0.32 29.42 -19.28
N ARG A 6 0.03 28.65 -20.32
CA ARG A 6 1.40 28.11 -20.47
C ARG A 6 2.40 29.23 -20.73
N ALA A 7 2.09 30.17 -21.63
CA ALA A 7 2.96 31.30 -21.93
C ALA A 7 3.25 32.18 -20.69
N VAL A 8 2.22 32.47 -19.87
CA VAL A 8 2.38 33.24 -18.63
C VAL A 8 3.32 32.55 -17.64
N ASN A 9 3.23 31.23 -17.47
CA ASN A 9 4.10 30.48 -16.56
C ASN A 9 5.57 30.46 -17.02
N TYR A 10 5.82 30.31 -18.33
CA TYR A 10 7.18 30.39 -18.88
C TYR A 10 7.81 31.77 -18.67
N VAL A 11 7.06 32.85 -18.88
CA VAL A 11 7.56 34.23 -18.64
C VAL A 11 7.87 34.45 -17.16
N PHE A 12 7.01 33.97 -16.25
CA PHE A 12 7.22 34.12 -14.80
C PHE A 12 8.47 33.36 -14.32
N LEU A 13 8.67 32.13 -14.81
CA LEU A 13 9.84 31.32 -14.53
C LEU A 13 11.13 31.94 -15.07
N ALA A 14 11.11 32.46 -16.31
CA ALA A 14 12.27 33.13 -16.91
C ALA A 14 12.68 34.39 -16.12
N LEU A 15 11.71 35.19 -15.66
CA LEU A 15 11.95 36.35 -14.80
C LEU A 15 12.52 35.95 -13.42
N LEU A 16 12.06 34.83 -12.85
CA LEU A 16 12.57 34.30 -11.58
C LEU A 16 14.04 33.86 -11.72
N LEU A 17 14.35 33.04 -12.73
CA LEU A 17 15.70 32.56 -13.02
C LEU A 17 16.66 33.71 -13.35
N GLY A 18 16.20 34.70 -14.13
CA GLY A 18 16.97 35.92 -14.41
C GLY A 18 17.28 36.73 -13.14
N SER A 19 16.32 36.83 -12.22
CA SER A 19 16.51 37.53 -10.94
C SER A 19 17.50 36.82 -10.02
N VAL A 20 17.47 35.48 -9.98
CA VAL A 20 18.44 34.66 -9.23
C VAL A 20 19.85 34.78 -9.84
N ALA A 21 19.99 34.74 -11.16
CA ALA A 21 21.27 34.96 -11.84
C ALA A 21 21.84 36.37 -11.57
N LEU A 22 20.98 37.41 -11.56
CA LEU A 22 21.39 38.77 -11.25
C LEU A 22 21.78 38.96 -9.77
N PHE A 23 21.16 38.21 -8.86
CA PHE A 23 21.53 38.18 -7.45
C PHE A 23 22.89 37.51 -7.24
N LEU A 24 23.12 36.34 -7.85
CA LEU A 24 24.37 35.58 -7.73
C LEU A 24 25.56 36.32 -8.34
N THR A 25 25.39 36.96 -9.50
CA THR A 25 26.44 37.79 -10.13
C THR A 25 26.83 39.01 -9.29
N ARG A 26 25.94 39.53 -8.43
CA ARG A 26 26.25 40.63 -7.50
C ARG A 26 26.90 40.21 -6.18
N HIS A 27 26.77 38.94 -5.77
CA HIS A 27 27.19 38.46 -4.44
C HIS A 27 28.26 37.36 -4.44
N ALA A 28 28.59 36.78 -5.60
CA ALA A 28 29.67 35.81 -5.72
C ALA A 28 31.03 36.46 -5.45
N ARG A 29 31.80 35.86 -4.53
CA ARG A 29 33.11 36.37 -4.08
C ARG A 29 34.29 35.92 -4.95
N SER A 30 34.09 35.00 -5.89
CA SER A 30 35.11 34.54 -6.84
C SER A 30 34.49 34.13 -8.18
N ARG A 31 35.33 34.01 -9.23
CA ARG A 31 34.90 33.51 -10.55
C ARG A 31 34.48 32.03 -10.52
N GLU A 32 35.09 31.23 -9.66
CA GLU A 32 34.76 29.79 -9.52
C GLU A 32 33.37 29.59 -8.91
N ALA A 33 33.04 30.33 -7.85
CA ALA A 33 31.69 30.32 -7.26
C ALA A 33 30.61 30.77 -8.27
N LEU A 34 30.96 31.70 -9.17
CA LEU A 34 30.12 32.12 -10.29
C LEU A 34 29.91 31.00 -11.31
N SER A 35 30.96 30.25 -11.67
CA SER A 35 30.88 29.13 -12.60
C SER A 35 30.08 27.96 -12.05
N GLU A 36 30.25 27.62 -10.76
CA GLU A 36 29.50 26.55 -10.10
C GLU A 36 28.00 26.90 -10.00
N ALA A 37 27.69 28.15 -9.63
CA ALA A 37 26.33 28.65 -9.59
C ALA A 37 25.65 28.70 -10.98
N ALA A 38 26.40 29.05 -12.03
CA ALA A 38 25.93 29.00 -13.41
C ALA A 38 25.65 27.55 -13.87
N GLY A 39 26.50 26.59 -13.50
CA GLY A 39 26.26 25.17 -13.77
C GLY A 39 24.98 24.65 -13.13
N LYS A 40 24.77 24.95 -11.85
CA LYS A 40 23.54 24.57 -11.11
C LYS A 40 22.29 25.24 -11.68
N LEU A 41 22.37 26.51 -12.09
CA LEU A 41 21.26 27.20 -12.78
C LEU A 41 20.94 26.58 -14.15
N HIS A 42 21.96 26.16 -14.90
CA HIS A 42 21.79 25.47 -16.17
C HIS A 42 21.11 24.11 -15.97
N GLU A 43 21.56 23.32 -15.00
CA GLU A 43 20.96 22.02 -14.66
C GLU A 43 19.48 22.14 -14.26
N VAL A 44 19.15 23.10 -13.39
CA VAL A 44 17.76 23.40 -13.00
C VAL A 44 16.95 23.87 -14.22
N GLY A 45 17.50 24.76 -15.05
CA GLY A 45 16.88 25.19 -16.30
C GLY A 45 16.57 24.02 -17.24
N SER A 46 17.52 23.11 -17.46
CA SER A 46 17.34 21.93 -18.30
C SER A 46 16.29 20.97 -17.77
N LYS A 47 16.30 20.68 -16.46
CA LYS A 47 15.29 19.82 -15.81
C LYS A 47 13.87 20.42 -15.90
N VAL A 48 13.73 21.73 -15.72
CA VAL A 48 12.43 22.39 -15.80
C VAL A 48 11.94 22.51 -17.26
N ILE A 49 12.83 22.75 -18.23
CA ILE A 49 12.46 22.68 -19.65
C ILE A 49 11.94 21.29 -19.99
N TYR A 50 12.68 20.22 -19.66
CA TYR A 50 12.27 18.83 -19.87
C TYR A 50 10.88 18.52 -19.29
N TYR A 51 10.59 19.01 -18.08
CA TYR A 51 9.30 18.81 -17.40
C TYR A 51 8.10 19.53 -18.07
N TYR A 52 8.34 20.59 -18.85
CA TYR A 52 7.28 21.37 -19.51
C TYR A 52 7.26 21.23 -21.06
N SER A 53 8.27 20.61 -21.67
CA SER A 53 8.40 20.48 -23.13
C SER A 53 8.26 19.05 -23.67
N SER A 54 7.76 18.09 -22.88
CA SER A 54 7.46 16.72 -23.34
C SER A 54 5.98 16.57 -23.75
N PRO A 55 5.65 16.44 -25.05
CA PRO A 55 4.37 15.95 -25.53
C PRO A 55 4.46 14.47 -25.90
N GLU A 56 3.70 13.61 -25.20
CA GLU A 56 3.44 12.26 -25.71
C GLU A 56 2.48 12.30 -26.90
N THR A 57 2.91 11.75 -28.04
CA THR A 57 2.21 10.78 -28.92
C THR A 57 2.49 11.00 -30.40
N ALA A 58 3.10 10.00 -31.05
CA ALA A 58 2.78 9.47 -32.39
C ALA A 58 3.88 8.49 -32.82
N GLY A 59 3.53 7.23 -33.10
CA GLY A 59 4.50 6.22 -33.56
C GLY A 59 4.59 6.12 -35.08
N GLN A 60 5.79 5.86 -35.60
CA GLN A 60 6.05 4.89 -36.68
C GLN A 60 7.56 4.55 -36.74
N PRO A 61 7.96 3.36 -37.25
CA PRO A 61 9.31 2.80 -37.03
C PRO A 61 10.28 2.97 -38.21
N LYS A 62 11.59 3.05 -37.91
CA LYS A 62 12.78 2.55 -38.69
C LYS A 62 14.09 3.24 -38.26
N PRO A 63 15.29 2.72 -38.65
CA PRO A 63 15.64 1.39 -39.17
C PRO A 63 16.79 0.72 -38.38
N GLU A 64 17.22 -0.46 -38.85
CA GLU A 64 18.44 -1.17 -38.44
C GLU A 64 19.72 -0.30 -38.56
N GLN A 65 20.68 -0.55 -37.66
CA GLN A 65 22.10 -0.56 -38.01
C GLN A 65 22.76 -1.80 -37.38
N ASP A 66 23.51 -2.54 -38.20
CA ASP A 66 24.30 -3.70 -37.81
C ASP A 66 25.48 -3.31 -36.92
N GLU A 67 25.75 -4.08 -35.86
CA GLU A 67 27.13 -4.45 -35.50
C GLU A 67 27.21 -5.95 -35.17
N HIS A 68 28.13 -6.65 -35.85
CA HIS A 68 28.65 -7.96 -35.43
C HIS A 68 29.31 -7.81 -34.02
N GLU A 69 29.41 -8.83 -33.16
CA GLU A 69 30.21 -10.04 -33.39
C GLU A 69 29.91 -11.19 -32.36
N THR A 70 29.96 -12.43 -32.85
CA THR A 70 30.34 -13.70 -32.16
C THR A 70 29.94 -13.94 -30.69
N THR A 71 28.91 -14.76 -30.42
CA THR A 71 28.98 -16.23 -30.20
C THR A 71 29.85 -16.76 -29.04
N ALA A 72 29.19 -17.25 -27.98
CA ALA A 72 29.52 -18.54 -27.34
C ALA A 72 28.36 -19.02 -26.44
N THR A 73 27.66 -20.09 -26.84
CA THR A 73 26.79 -20.87 -25.95
C THR A 73 27.59 -22.03 -25.35
N PRO A 74 27.19 -22.56 -24.19
CA PRO A 74 26.88 -23.99 -24.22
C PRO A 74 25.57 -24.34 -23.51
N SER A 75 24.85 -25.27 -24.12
CA SER A 75 23.74 -25.99 -23.52
C SER A 75 24.24 -27.02 -22.51
N ILE A 76 23.57 -27.14 -21.36
CA ILE A 76 23.62 -28.33 -20.52
C ILE A 76 22.19 -28.75 -20.13
N SER A 77 21.79 -29.91 -20.64
CA SER A 77 20.75 -30.75 -20.07
C SER A 77 21.17 -31.17 -18.66
N ASP A 78 20.26 -31.23 -17.69
CA ASP A 78 19.89 -32.55 -17.15
C ASP A 78 18.66 -32.57 -16.27
N LYS A 79 17.92 -33.68 -16.43
CA LYS A 79 16.78 -34.06 -15.60
C LYS A 79 17.30 -34.76 -14.35
N ILE A 80 16.81 -34.37 -13.18
CA ILE A 80 16.95 -35.19 -11.96
C ILE A 80 15.54 -35.54 -11.44
N PRO A 81 15.25 -36.79 -11.03
CA PRO A 81 13.87 -37.23 -10.79
C PRO A 81 13.41 -36.99 -9.35
N LEU A 82 12.11 -36.75 -9.20
CA LEU A 82 11.39 -36.84 -7.92
C LEU A 82 11.39 -38.28 -7.38
N PRO A 83 11.74 -38.52 -6.11
CA PRO A 83 11.45 -39.78 -5.42
C PRO A 83 10.00 -39.79 -4.91
N ASN A 84 9.22 -40.80 -5.31
CA ASN A 84 7.98 -41.14 -4.62
C ASN A 84 8.30 -41.62 -3.20
N LEU A 85 7.59 -41.08 -2.20
CA LEU A 85 7.54 -41.64 -0.85
C LEU A 85 6.09 -42.03 -0.55
N HIS A 86 5.83 -43.34 -0.65
CA HIS A 86 4.57 -43.91 -0.23
C HIS A 86 4.46 -43.94 1.28
N SER A 87 3.23 -43.71 1.73
CA SER A 87 2.66 -44.07 3.03
C SER A 87 3.24 -45.32 3.69
N GLU A 88 3.48 -45.25 5.00
CA GLU A 88 3.01 -46.27 5.92
C GLU A 88 2.89 -45.72 7.35
N SER A 89 1.71 -45.89 7.95
CA SER A 89 1.47 -45.71 9.38
C SER A 89 1.31 -47.07 10.02
N PRO A 90 1.67 -47.23 11.30
CA PRO A 90 0.84 -48.04 12.17
C PRO A 90 0.48 -47.30 13.46
N SER A 91 -0.81 -47.35 13.81
CA SER A 91 -1.29 -46.93 15.12
C SER A 91 -0.87 -47.93 16.20
N LYS A 92 -0.74 -47.45 17.43
CA LYS A 92 -0.96 -48.29 18.62
C LYS A 92 -1.44 -47.44 19.80
N SER A 93 -2.61 -47.82 20.30
CA SER A 93 -3.28 -47.26 21.47
C SER A 93 -2.79 -47.92 22.75
N THR A 94 -2.73 -47.17 23.87
CA THR A 94 -2.83 -47.72 25.23
C THR A 94 -3.41 -46.66 26.18
N GLU A 95 -3.94 -47.10 27.32
CA GLU A 95 -5.00 -46.44 28.11
C GLU A 95 -4.57 -45.42 29.18
N ILE A 96 -5.62 -44.84 29.78
CA ILE A 96 -5.70 -43.73 30.76
C ILE A 96 -5.60 -44.22 32.22
N VAL A 97 -4.93 -43.47 33.10
CA VAL A 97 -5.29 -43.29 34.54
C VAL A 97 -4.86 -41.87 35.02
N PRO A 98 -5.71 -41.09 35.74
CA PRO A 98 -5.42 -39.74 36.32
C PRO A 98 -4.85 -39.84 37.78
N PRO A 99 -4.41 -38.78 38.50
CA PRO A 99 -4.98 -37.41 38.68
C PRO A 99 -3.92 -36.28 38.48
N GLU A 100 -4.04 -35.00 38.89
CA GLU A 100 -4.96 -34.29 39.82
C GLU A 100 -5.14 -32.78 39.45
N GLU A 101 -5.57 -31.91 40.38
CA GLU A 101 -6.00 -30.52 40.13
C GLU A 101 -4.90 -29.43 40.27
N GLY A 102 -5.03 -28.31 39.53
CA GLY A 102 -4.49 -27.01 39.98
C GLY A 102 -4.07 -25.99 38.92
N ILE A 103 -4.63 -24.77 39.03
CA ILE A 103 -4.24 -23.48 38.40
C ILE A 103 -4.77 -23.20 36.98
N PRO A 104 -5.54 -22.10 36.77
CA PRO A 104 -6.10 -21.76 35.46
C PRO A 104 -5.11 -20.93 34.61
N THR A 105 -4.82 -21.42 33.40
CA THR A 105 -4.12 -20.66 32.35
C THR A 105 -5.09 -20.37 31.21
N GLN A 106 -5.46 -19.10 30.98
CA GLN A 106 -6.22 -18.72 29.79
C GLN A 106 -5.29 -18.63 28.58
N ALA A 107 -5.06 -19.78 27.94
CA ALA A 107 -4.54 -19.85 26.58
C ALA A 107 -5.72 -20.15 25.64
N SER A 108 -6.23 -19.13 24.94
CA SER A 108 -7.27 -19.30 23.91
C SER A 108 -6.66 -19.95 22.66
N GLY A 109 -6.64 -21.29 22.65
CA GLY A 109 -6.29 -22.06 21.45
C GLY A 109 -7.33 -21.85 20.35
N VAL A 110 -6.87 -21.50 19.15
CA VAL A 110 -7.72 -21.34 17.97
C VAL A 110 -8.20 -22.71 17.49
N THR A 111 -9.52 -22.89 17.39
CA THR A 111 -10.15 -24.03 16.70
C THR A 111 -10.75 -23.58 15.38
N HIS A 112 -10.83 -24.51 14.42
CA HIS A 112 -11.20 -24.22 13.04
C HIS A 112 -12.66 -23.73 12.86
N ASP A 113 -12.79 -22.71 12.02
CA ASP A 113 -13.93 -22.47 11.10
C ASP A 113 -15.35 -22.45 11.71
N VAL A 114 -15.54 -21.67 12.77
CA VAL A 114 -16.85 -21.07 13.07
C VAL A 114 -16.90 -19.69 12.41
N LEU A 115 -17.78 -19.52 11.41
CA LEU A 115 -18.13 -18.19 10.91
C LEU A 115 -18.86 -17.45 12.03
N ASP A 116 -18.24 -16.39 12.55
CA ASP A 116 -18.81 -15.52 13.57
C ASP A 116 -20.16 -14.95 13.09
N GLU A 117 -21.23 -15.14 13.88
CA GLU A 117 -22.57 -14.63 13.55
C GLU A 117 -22.58 -13.11 13.35
N SER A 118 -21.63 -12.38 13.97
CA SER A 118 -21.48 -10.93 13.79
C SER A 118 -21.24 -10.51 12.32
N ILE A 119 -20.68 -11.41 11.50
CA ILE A 119 -20.41 -11.19 10.08
C ILE A 119 -21.70 -10.92 9.29
N TYR A 120 -22.82 -11.55 9.68
CA TYR A 120 -24.11 -11.38 9.00
C TYR A 120 -24.86 -10.08 9.37
N SER A 121 -24.41 -9.41 10.44
CA SER A 121 -24.96 -8.13 10.93
C SER A 121 -23.95 -6.98 10.87
N SER A 122 -22.94 -7.08 10.01
CA SER A 122 -21.96 -6.01 9.76
C SER A 122 -22.61 -4.83 9.03
N GLY A 123 -22.04 -3.63 9.17
CA GLY A 123 -22.52 -2.46 8.44
C GLY A 123 -22.41 -2.64 6.92
N LEU A 124 -21.36 -3.32 6.46
CA LEU A 124 -21.21 -3.73 5.06
C LEU A 124 -22.35 -4.64 4.58
N SER A 125 -22.82 -5.56 5.42
CA SER A 125 -23.95 -6.44 5.12
C SER A 125 -25.27 -5.65 5.03
N GLU A 126 -25.48 -4.68 5.92
CA GLU A 126 -26.65 -3.80 5.88
C GLU A 126 -26.67 -2.92 4.62
N LEU A 127 -25.54 -2.27 4.32
CA LEU A 127 -25.36 -1.47 3.11
C LEU A 127 -25.62 -2.31 1.85
N CYS A 128 -25.08 -3.53 1.79
CA CYS A 128 -25.28 -4.40 0.64
C CYS A 128 -26.75 -4.81 0.45
N ARG A 129 -27.47 -5.10 1.54
CA ARG A 129 -28.91 -5.41 1.53
C ARG A 129 -29.77 -4.21 1.12
N ALA A 130 -29.34 -2.99 1.45
CA ALA A 130 -30.01 -1.76 1.05
C ALA A 130 -29.72 -1.34 -0.41
N THR A 131 -28.63 -1.84 -1.00
CA THR A 131 -28.24 -1.52 -2.38
C THR A 131 -29.16 -2.17 -3.42
N LYS A 132 -29.56 -1.38 -4.43
CA LYS A 132 -30.31 -1.86 -5.60
C LYS A 132 -29.35 -2.40 -6.67
N TRP A 133 -29.16 -3.71 -6.68
CA TRP A 133 -28.25 -4.40 -7.61
C TRP A 133 -28.80 -4.52 -9.04
N THR A 134 -27.91 -4.43 -10.03
CA THR A 134 -28.22 -4.63 -11.46
C THR A 134 -27.40 -5.79 -12.01
N GLU A 135 -28.05 -6.90 -12.38
CA GLU A 135 -27.31 -8.06 -12.90
C GLU A 135 -26.67 -7.75 -14.27
N GLY A 136 -25.39 -8.09 -14.43
CA GLY A 136 -24.62 -7.80 -15.64
C GLY A 136 -24.11 -6.36 -15.72
N PHE A 137 -24.37 -5.53 -14.71
CA PHE A 137 -23.68 -4.25 -14.56
C PHE A 137 -22.39 -4.47 -13.76
N TRP A 138 -21.27 -4.00 -14.30
CA TRP A 138 -19.94 -4.18 -13.74
C TRP A 138 -19.20 -2.85 -13.64
N LEU A 139 -18.42 -2.71 -12.57
CA LEU A 139 -17.40 -1.68 -12.43
C LEU A 139 -16.03 -2.35 -12.63
N HIS A 140 -15.26 -1.87 -13.60
CA HIS A 140 -13.84 -2.19 -13.74
C HIS A 140 -13.05 -0.96 -13.34
N CYS A 141 -12.23 -1.10 -12.31
CA CYS A 141 -11.42 0.01 -11.83
C CYS A 141 -10.01 -0.07 -12.40
N HIS A 142 -9.36 1.06 -12.67
CA HIS A 142 -7.98 1.10 -13.16
C HIS A 142 -7.23 2.34 -12.67
N SER A 143 -5.91 2.40 -12.94
CA SER A 143 -5.11 3.62 -12.74
C SER A 143 -4.30 4.03 -13.97
N GLN A 144 -4.53 3.39 -15.12
CA GLN A 144 -3.78 3.59 -16.37
C GLN A 144 -2.30 3.13 -16.31
N CYS A 145 -1.99 2.17 -15.42
CA CYS A 145 -0.71 1.45 -15.39
C CYS A 145 -0.81 0.09 -16.08
N GLY A 146 0.34 -0.58 -16.27
CA GLY A 146 0.46 -1.79 -17.10
C GLY A 146 0.37 -1.51 -18.60
N ASP A 147 0.76 -2.49 -19.42
CA ASP A 147 0.89 -2.36 -20.89
C ASP A 147 -0.41 -1.95 -21.59
N ASP A 148 -1.55 -2.42 -21.09
CA ASP A 148 -2.89 -2.18 -21.61
C ASP A 148 -3.61 -0.99 -20.93
N LYS A 149 -2.96 -0.36 -19.94
CA LYS A 149 -3.49 0.72 -19.10
C LYS A 149 -4.72 0.33 -18.26
N THR A 150 -4.90 -0.96 -17.94
CA THR A 150 -5.98 -1.42 -17.04
C THR A 150 -5.54 -1.60 -15.59
N SER A 151 -4.24 -1.71 -15.32
CA SER A 151 -3.74 -2.08 -13.98
C SER A 151 -3.81 -0.92 -12.98
N PHE A 152 -3.81 -1.27 -11.69
CA PHE A 152 -3.61 -0.31 -10.59
C PHE A 152 -2.13 0.05 -10.42
N CYS A 153 -1.85 1.34 -10.29
CA CYS A 153 -0.51 1.90 -10.17
C CYS A 153 0.06 1.85 -8.75
N GLY A 154 1.37 1.59 -8.65
CA GLY A 154 2.17 1.86 -7.45
C GLY A 154 2.05 0.80 -6.35
N GLY A 155 3.01 0.84 -5.42
CA GLY A 155 3.28 -0.27 -4.50
C GLY A 155 2.12 -0.73 -3.61
N LEU A 156 2.29 -1.95 -3.09
CA LEU A 156 1.38 -2.77 -2.28
C LEU A 156 0.17 -2.06 -1.67
N THR A 157 0.40 -1.14 -0.73
CA THR A 157 -0.67 -0.54 0.07
C THR A 157 -1.52 0.47 -0.72
N ASN A 158 -0.94 1.09 -1.75
CA ASN A 158 -1.69 1.97 -2.65
C ASN A 158 -2.63 1.18 -3.55
N ALA A 159 -2.21 0.00 -4.00
CA ALA A 159 -3.07 -0.94 -4.71
C ALA A 159 -4.15 -1.55 -3.79
N ARG A 160 -3.81 -1.91 -2.53
CA ARG A 160 -4.78 -2.37 -1.52
C ARG A 160 -5.95 -1.37 -1.35
N ASN A 161 -5.61 -0.10 -1.15
CA ASN A 161 -6.58 0.98 -1.00
C ASN A 161 -7.49 1.12 -2.25
N ARG A 162 -6.91 1.04 -3.45
CA ARG A 162 -7.66 1.05 -4.72
C ARG A 162 -8.65 -0.10 -4.86
N ILE A 163 -8.26 -1.32 -4.46
CA ILE A 163 -9.14 -2.50 -4.48
C ILE A 163 -10.35 -2.25 -3.58
N GLN A 164 -10.13 -1.92 -2.31
CA GLN A 164 -11.22 -1.76 -1.34
C GLN A 164 -12.11 -0.55 -1.65
N THR A 165 -11.53 0.55 -2.15
CA THR A 165 -12.31 1.69 -2.65
C THR A 165 -13.14 1.29 -3.89
N CYS A 166 -12.60 0.48 -4.80
CA CYS A 166 -13.37 -0.07 -5.92
C CYS A 166 -14.56 -0.93 -5.46
N LEU A 167 -14.41 -1.76 -4.41
CA LEU A 167 -15.52 -2.50 -3.80
C LEU A 167 -16.61 -1.54 -3.29
N ARG A 168 -16.25 -0.46 -2.57
CA ARG A 168 -17.22 0.52 -2.05
C ARG A 168 -17.95 1.27 -3.17
N LEU A 169 -17.26 1.64 -4.24
CA LEU A 169 -17.84 2.30 -5.41
C LEU A 169 -18.80 1.37 -6.17
N ALA A 170 -18.45 0.09 -6.32
CA ALA A 170 -19.31 -0.91 -6.95
C ALA A 170 -20.63 -1.09 -6.16
N ILE A 171 -20.56 -1.12 -4.83
CA ILE A 171 -21.74 -1.13 -3.95
C ILE A 171 -22.58 0.16 -4.10
N ASP A 172 -21.96 1.34 -4.22
CA ASP A 172 -22.70 2.59 -4.46
C ASP A 172 -23.46 2.53 -5.80
N ALA A 173 -22.81 2.08 -6.87
CA ALA A 173 -23.43 1.94 -8.19
C ALA A 173 -24.42 0.77 -8.33
N GLY A 174 -24.46 -0.18 -7.39
CA GLY A 174 -25.24 -1.42 -7.51
C GLY A 174 -24.70 -2.36 -8.60
N ALA A 175 -23.39 -2.35 -8.82
CA ALA A 175 -22.67 -3.10 -9.84
C ALA A 175 -21.82 -4.22 -9.23
N SER A 176 -21.65 -5.32 -9.95
CA SER A 176 -20.55 -6.27 -9.69
C SER A 176 -19.20 -5.62 -10.02
N VAL A 177 -18.07 -6.25 -9.66
CA VAL A 177 -16.75 -5.60 -9.74
C VAL A 177 -15.68 -6.48 -10.38
N ILE A 178 -14.86 -5.87 -11.22
CA ILE A 178 -13.65 -6.44 -11.81
C ILE A 178 -12.47 -5.68 -11.21
N ILE A 179 -11.61 -6.40 -10.49
CA ILE A 179 -10.38 -5.89 -9.88
C ILE A 179 -9.23 -6.23 -10.83
N PRO A 180 -8.51 -5.26 -11.41
CA PRO A 180 -7.49 -5.52 -12.41
C PRO A 180 -6.24 -6.16 -11.80
N ALA A 181 -5.25 -6.41 -12.65
CA ALA A 181 -3.87 -6.62 -12.20
C ALA A 181 -3.31 -5.37 -11.48
N VAL A 182 -2.23 -5.56 -10.74
CA VAL A 182 -1.52 -4.51 -10.00
C VAL A 182 -0.07 -4.48 -10.47
N THR A 183 0.55 -3.30 -10.48
CA THR A 183 1.91 -3.17 -11.02
C THR A 183 2.96 -3.30 -9.92
N ALA A 184 3.83 -4.31 -10.07
CA ALA A 184 4.91 -4.59 -9.14
C ALA A 184 6.06 -3.60 -9.31
N ARG A 185 6.81 -3.37 -8.22
CA ARG A 185 8.07 -2.61 -8.24
C ARG A 185 9.25 -3.51 -8.64
N ALA A 186 10.17 -2.97 -9.44
CA ALA A 186 11.43 -3.65 -9.77
C ALA A 186 12.32 -3.82 -8.51
N GLU A 187 13.09 -4.91 -8.46
CA GLU A 187 14.03 -5.19 -7.37
C GLU A 187 15.32 -4.35 -7.45
N ASP A 188 15.77 -4.02 -8.65
CA ASP A 188 17.02 -3.31 -8.95
C ASP A 188 16.83 -1.80 -9.16
N ASP A 189 15.63 -1.35 -9.53
CA ASP A 189 15.23 0.07 -9.53
C ASP A 189 13.96 0.33 -8.70
N LEU A 190 14.13 0.75 -7.44
CA LEU A 190 13.01 1.03 -6.54
C LEU A 190 12.15 2.24 -6.97
N LEU A 191 12.61 3.06 -7.92
CA LEU A 191 11.81 4.13 -8.54
C LEU A 191 10.83 3.57 -9.58
N ASN A 192 11.16 2.44 -10.21
CA ASN A 192 10.29 1.76 -11.15
C ASN A 192 9.18 0.97 -10.42
N THR A 193 8.08 1.68 -10.10
CA THR A 193 6.88 1.13 -9.46
C THR A 193 5.85 0.53 -10.44
N ASN A 194 6.25 0.37 -11.71
CA ASN A 194 5.43 -0.13 -12.81
C ASN A 194 6.27 -1.05 -13.71
N ASP A 195 6.96 -2.02 -13.09
CA ASP A 195 7.90 -2.90 -13.78
C ASP A 195 7.19 -3.96 -14.61
N HIS A 196 6.28 -4.70 -13.97
CA HIS A 196 5.40 -5.68 -14.60
C HIS A 196 4.06 -5.75 -13.86
N ALA A 197 3.03 -6.27 -14.54
CA ALA A 197 1.72 -6.47 -13.94
C ALA A 197 1.60 -7.89 -13.34
N VAL A 198 1.13 -7.98 -12.10
CA VAL A 198 0.87 -9.23 -11.38
C VAL A 198 -0.60 -9.33 -11.00
N CYS A 199 -1.10 -10.56 -10.86
CA CYS A 199 -2.49 -10.77 -10.44
C CYS A 199 -2.66 -10.55 -8.92
N PRO A 200 -3.82 -10.05 -8.43
CA PRO A 200 -4.01 -9.73 -7.01
C PRO A 200 -3.81 -10.91 -6.04
N ASP A 201 -3.92 -12.17 -6.50
CA ASP A 201 -3.70 -13.37 -5.68
C ASP A 201 -2.23 -13.57 -5.27
N GLU A 202 -1.28 -12.97 -6.00
CA GLU A 202 0.14 -12.97 -5.61
C GLU A 202 0.39 -12.16 -4.32
N TRP A 203 -0.47 -11.19 -4.01
CA TRP A 203 -0.32 -10.29 -2.85
C TRP A 203 -1.44 -10.48 -1.81
N TRP A 204 -2.66 -10.85 -2.22
CA TRP A 204 -3.83 -10.97 -1.35
C TRP A 204 -4.52 -12.32 -1.43
N ASP A 205 -5.22 -12.69 -0.36
CA ASP A 205 -6.07 -13.88 -0.34
C ASP A 205 -7.41 -13.56 -1.05
N THR A 206 -7.40 -13.67 -2.38
CA THR A 206 -8.55 -13.37 -3.25
C THR A 206 -9.69 -14.38 -3.09
N GLU A 207 -9.39 -15.64 -2.73
CA GLU A 207 -10.37 -16.65 -2.38
C GLU A 207 -11.09 -16.29 -1.07
N LYS A 208 -10.35 -15.95 -0.01
CA LYS A 208 -10.95 -15.52 1.26
C LYS A 208 -11.72 -14.21 1.09
N LEU A 209 -11.26 -13.28 0.24
CA LEU A 209 -12.05 -12.10 -0.14
C LEU A 209 -13.37 -12.51 -0.80
N GLN A 210 -13.35 -13.41 -1.79
CA GLN A 210 -14.55 -13.92 -2.45
C GLN A 210 -15.53 -14.60 -1.49
N VAL A 211 -15.04 -15.46 -0.60
CA VAL A 211 -15.87 -16.14 0.42
C VAL A 211 -16.48 -15.13 1.39
N THR A 212 -15.69 -14.15 1.85
CA THR A 212 -16.15 -13.12 2.79
C THR A 212 -17.20 -12.22 2.16
N LEU A 213 -16.97 -11.74 0.92
CA LEU A 213 -17.93 -10.92 0.18
C LEU A 213 -19.17 -11.72 -0.23
N LYS A 214 -19.06 -12.99 -0.60
CA LYS A 214 -20.24 -13.84 -0.86
C LYS A 214 -21.13 -14.01 0.38
N THR A 215 -20.54 -13.95 1.57
CA THR A 215 -21.25 -14.08 2.86
C THR A 215 -21.92 -12.76 3.26
N GLN A 216 -21.15 -11.65 3.26
CA GLN A 216 -21.66 -10.33 3.70
C GLN A 216 -22.46 -9.61 2.61
N CYS A 217 -22.08 -9.79 1.33
CA CYS A 217 -22.64 -9.06 0.20
C CYS A 217 -22.83 -9.96 -1.06
N PRO A 218 -23.74 -10.95 -1.02
CA PRO A 218 -23.88 -11.99 -2.05
C PRO A 218 -24.17 -11.49 -3.48
N HIS A 219 -24.62 -10.24 -3.65
CA HIS A 219 -24.87 -9.64 -4.96
C HIS A 219 -23.64 -8.95 -5.58
N LEU A 220 -22.61 -8.64 -4.78
CA LEU A 220 -21.33 -8.12 -5.25
C LEU A 220 -20.47 -9.26 -5.78
N LYS A 221 -20.68 -9.65 -7.04
CA LYS A 221 -19.82 -10.62 -7.72
C LYS A 221 -18.45 -9.97 -7.98
N THR A 222 -17.36 -10.65 -7.64
CA THR A 222 -15.99 -10.19 -7.93
C THR A 222 -15.35 -11.02 -9.03
N GLN A 223 -14.53 -10.36 -9.86
CA GLN A 223 -13.63 -10.94 -10.85
C GLN A 223 -12.25 -10.30 -10.69
N PHE A 224 -11.19 -11.01 -11.06
CA PHE A 224 -9.80 -10.56 -10.88
C PHE A 224 -9.01 -10.63 -12.18
N CYS A 225 -8.05 -9.72 -12.35
CA CYS A 225 -7.25 -9.54 -13.55
C CYS A 225 -8.13 -9.32 -14.79
N ASP A 226 -7.73 -9.85 -15.94
CA ASP A 226 -8.53 -9.76 -17.17
C ASP A 226 -9.50 -10.95 -17.29
N THR A 227 -10.80 -10.67 -17.17
CA THR A 227 -11.87 -11.66 -17.29
C THR A 227 -12.68 -11.49 -18.57
N LYS A 228 -13.04 -12.63 -19.16
CA LYS A 228 -13.67 -12.74 -20.49
C LYS A 228 -15.13 -12.30 -20.54
N LEU A 229 -15.41 -11.03 -20.24
CA LEU A 229 -16.65 -10.33 -20.58
C LEU A 229 -16.54 -9.70 -21.99
N ALA A 230 -16.07 -10.47 -22.97
CA ALA A 230 -15.79 -10.01 -24.33
C ALA A 230 -17.02 -9.45 -25.08
N SER A 231 -18.24 -9.79 -24.64
CA SER A 231 -19.50 -9.27 -25.18
C SER A 231 -20.07 -8.07 -24.42
N ALA A 232 -19.33 -7.50 -23.47
CA ALA A 232 -19.80 -6.35 -22.69
C ALA A 232 -19.59 -5.03 -23.41
N THR A 233 -20.56 -4.13 -23.29
CA THR A 233 -20.37 -2.73 -23.67
C THR A 233 -19.52 -2.05 -22.61
N ARG A 234 -18.29 -1.67 -22.93
CA ARG A 234 -17.40 -0.89 -22.05
C ARG A 234 -17.66 0.60 -22.24
N LEU A 235 -17.88 1.33 -21.15
CA LEU A 235 -18.11 2.77 -21.11
C LEU A 235 -17.03 3.44 -20.25
N GLN A 236 -16.41 4.50 -20.75
CA GLN A 236 -15.40 5.24 -20.00
C GLN A 236 -15.93 6.63 -19.61
N PRO A 237 -16.19 6.91 -18.32
CA PRO A 237 -16.37 8.27 -17.81
C PRO A 237 -15.07 9.09 -17.91
N ASP A 238 -15.17 10.40 -17.67
CA ASP A 238 -13.99 11.28 -17.57
C ASP A 238 -13.01 10.75 -16.51
N TYR A 239 -11.72 10.71 -16.87
CA TYR A 239 -10.68 10.17 -15.99
C TYR A 239 -10.51 11.02 -14.73
N ARG A 240 -10.69 10.39 -13.57
CA ARG A 240 -10.50 11.00 -12.25
C ARG A 240 -9.01 10.99 -11.91
N HIS A 241 -8.39 12.17 -11.85
CA HIS A 241 -7.06 12.31 -11.26
C HIS A 241 -7.04 11.75 -9.82
N TYR A 242 -6.02 10.98 -9.45
CA TYR A 242 -5.99 10.25 -8.17
C TYR A 242 -6.23 11.15 -6.94
N LEU A 243 -5.69 12.38 -6.95
CA LEU A 243 -5.87 13.42 -5.92
C LEU A 243 -7.13 14.31 -6.08
N ALA A 244 -8.10 13.92 -6.92
CA ALA A 244 -9.37 14.64 -6.99
C ALA A 244 -10.18 14.48 -5.68
N ALA A 245 -11.32 15.16 -5.57
CA ALA A 245 -12.25 14.92 -4.47
C ALA A 245 -12.72 13.45 -4.45
N GLY A 246 -12.84 12.86 -3.26
CA GLY A 246 -13.49 11.56 -3.08
C GLY A 246 -15.01 11.67 -3.22
N HIS A 247 -15.63 10.61 -3.74
CA HIS A 247 -17.08 10.42 -3.73
C HIS A 247 -17.61 10.21 -2.31
N THR A 248 -18.87 10.55 -2.14
CA THR A 248 -19.69 10.26 -0.96
C THR A 248 -20.98 9.55 -1.38
N ASN A 249 -21.74 9.05 -0.40
CA ASN A 249 -23.03 8.36 -0.58
C ASN A 249 -23.86 8.85 -1.79
N GLY A 250 -24.07 7.96 -2.77
CA GLY A 250 -24.88 8.19 -3.97
C GLY A 250 -24.23 9.05 -5.08
N THR A 251 -23.11 9.72 -4.83
CA THR A 251 -22.47 10.58 -5.84
C THR A 251 -21.74 9.77 -6.92
N PHE A 252 -21.26 8.55 -6.61
CA PHE A 252 -20.71 7.66 -7.62
C PHE A 252 -21.81 6.96 -8.43
N ARG A 253 -22.92 6.57 -7.79
CA ARG A 253 -24.14 6.14 -8.47
C ARG A 253 -24.62 7.18 -9.49
N ALA A 254 -24.66 8.45 -9.11
CA ALA A 254 -25.05 9.54 -10.02
C ALA A 254 -24.09 9.69 -11.21
N LEU A 255 -22.77 9.51 -11.00
CA LEU A 255 -21.79 9.45 -12.10
C LEU A 255 -22.09 8.27 -13.04
N ALA A 256 -22.29 7.07 -12.48
CA ALA A 256 -22.58 5.86 -13.23
C ALA A 256 -23.87 5.97 -14.06
N GLU A 257 -24.96 6.46 -13.46
CA GLU A 257 -26.23 6.74 -14.13
C GLU A 257 -26.08 7.78 -15.24
N SER A 258 -25.28 8.83 -15.02
CA SER A 258 -24.96 9.84 -16.03
C SER A 258 -24.18 9.24 -17.22
N THR A 259 -23.19 8.39 -16.95
CA THR A 259 -22.39 7.67 -17.96
C THR A 259 -23.24 6.71 -18.79
N LEU A 260 -24.18 5.98 -18.16
CA LEU A 260 -25.15 5.15 -18.88
C LEU A 260 -26.04 6.01 -19.80
N LYS A 261 -26.58 7.11 -19.26
CA LYS A 261 -27.49 8.02 -19.98
C LYS A 261 -26.82 8.72 -21.16
N SER A 262 -25.58 9.20 -21.02
CA SER A 262 -24.85 9.87 -22.11
C SER A 262 -24.54 8.92 -23.27
N ASN A 263 -24.44 7.61 -22.99
CA ASN A 263 -24.26 6.55 -23.97
C ASN A 263 -25.59 5.91 -24.44
N ASN A 264 -26.74 6.52 -24.13
CA ASN A 264 -28.08 6.05 -24.48
C ASN A 264 -28.45 4.66 -23.92
N ILE A 265 -27.80 4.23 -22.84
CA ILE A 265 -28.10 2.96 -22.17
C ILE A 265 -29.07 3.22 -21.00
N GLN A 266 -30.22 2.54 -21.03
CA GLN A 266 -31.12 2.47 -19.89
C GLN A 266 -30.70 1.30 -18.99
N GLN A 267 -30.59 1.54 -17.68
CA GLN A 267 -30.14 0.53 -16.70
C GLN A 267 -30.99 -0.76 -16.73
N GLY A 268 -32.29 -0.65 -17.00
CA GLY A 268 -33.19 -1.81 -17.14
C GLY A 268 -32.94 -2.70 -18.37
N ASN A 269 -32.10 -2.27 -19.32
CA ASN A 269 -31.69 -3.08 -20.47
C ASN A 269 -30.38 -3.86 -20.22
N ILE A 270 -29.70 -3.59 -19.10
CA ILE A 270 -28.49 -4.31 -18.67
C ILE A 270 -28.92 -5.68 -18.12
N SER A 271 -28.19 -6.72 -18.50
CA SER A 271 -28.45 -8.10 -18.02
C SER A 271 -27.19 -8.95 -18.17
N ALA A 272 -27.16 -10.16 -17.59
CA ALA A 272 -26.08 -11.12 -17.82
C ALA A 272 -25.83 -11.45 -19.31
N LYS A 273 -26.84 -11.28 -20.19
CA LYS A 273 -26.73 -11.48 -21.65
C LYS A 273 -26.36 -10.22 -22.44
N LYS A 274 -26.46 -9.04 -21.80
CA LYS A 274 -26.08 -7.73 -22.35
C LYS A 274 -25.33 -6.96 -21.25
N PRO A 275 -24.13 -7.43 -20.84
CA PRO A 275 -23.41 -6.81 -19.75
C PRO A 275 -22.88 -5.43 -20.15
N VAL A 276 -22.75 -4.55 -19.17
CA VAL A 276 -22.16 -3.22 -19.32
C VAL A 276 -21.10 -3.05 -18.25
N ILE A 277 -19.92 -2.58 -18.65
CA ILE A 277 -18.78 -2.28 -17.77
C ILE A 277 -18.58 -0.77 -17.77
N ILE A 278 -18.41 -0.17 -16.59
CA ILE A 278 -17.84 1.17 -16.44
C ILE A 278 -16.35 1.05 -16.14
N GLU A 279 -15.53 1.68 -16.98
CA GLU A 279 -14.06 1.75 -16.91
C GLU A 279 -13.64 2.97 -16.09
N PHE A 280 -13.50 2.84 -14.77
CA PHE A 280 -13.28 3.97 -13.87
C PHE A 280 -11.87 3.99 -13.28
N GLY A 281 -11.12 5.06 -13.53
CA GLY A 281 -9.88 5.34 -12.82
C GLY A 281 -9.74 6.82 -12.49
N ASP A 282 -9.01 7.21 -11.45
CA ASP A 282 -8.30 6.40 -10.45
C ASP A 282 -9.05 6.33 -9.10
N THR A 283 -9.07 5.14 -8.47
CA THR A 283 -9.77 4.85 -7.22
C THR A 283 -9.01 5.17 -5.92
N TYR A 284 -7.72 5.55 -5.96
CA TYR A 284 -6.84 5.61 -4.76
C TYR A 284 -7.43 6.33 -3.53
N ILE A 285 -8.07 7.48 -3.71
CA ILE A 285 -8.83 8.18 -2.65
C ILE A 285 -10.21 8.59 -3.19
N ALA A 286 -10.83 7.69 -3.95
CA ALA A 286 -12.09 7.98 -4.65
C ALA A 286 -13.35 7.79 -3.79
N TRP A 287 -13.22 7.34 -2.55
CA TRP A 287 -14.30 7.38 -1.55
C TRP A 287 -13.89 8.23 -0.35
N ASP A 288 -14.84 8.84 0.34
CA ASP A 288 -14.62 9.63 1.54
C ASP A 288 -15.51 9.09 2.66
N TYR A 289 -14.92 8.28 3.53
CA TYR A 289 -15.62 7.62 4.64
C TYR A 289 -16.01 8.63 5.72
N ALA A 290 -15.21 9.67 5.93
CA ALA A 290 -15.49 10.72 6.91
C ALA A 290 -16.73 11.54 6.51
N ARG A 291 -16.78 12.05 5.27
CA ARG A 291 -17.94 12.79 4.73
C ARG A 291 -19.15 11.91 4.41
N SER A 292 -19.00 10.59 4.43
CA SER A 292 -20.11 9.63 4.29
C SER A 292 -20.61 9.07 5.62
N GLU A 293 -20.00 9.45 6.76
CA GLU A 293 -20.28 8.94 8.11
C GLU A 293 -20.05 7.41 8.27
N GLU A 294 -19.11 6.86 7.49
CA GLU A 294 -18.83 5.42 7.37
C GLU A 294 -17.55 4.95 8.10
N THR A 295 -16.80 5.86 8.72
CA THR A 295 -15.49 5.62 9.35
C THR A 295 -15.49 4.50 10.39
N ALA A 296 -16.57 4.39 11.18
CA ALA A 296 -16.70 3.40 12.26
C ALA A 296 -17.44 2.12 11.84
N SER A 297 -17.98 2.07 10.62
CA SER A 297 -18.83 0.98 10.12
C SER A 297 -18.24 0.37 8.83
N ILE A 298 -18.65 0.88 7.66
CA ILE A 298 -18.34 0.29 6.35
C ILE A 298 -16.83 0.25 6.09
N ARG A 299 -16.09 1.29 6.54
CA ARG A 299 -14.61 1.36 6.43
C ARG A 299 -13.99 0.12 7.09
N LYS A 300 -14.24 -0.05 8.40
CA LYS A 300 -13.76 -1.15 9.22
C LYS A 300 -14.15 -2.54 8.68
N ASP A 301 -15.36 -2.69 8.14
CA ASP A 301 -15.78 -3.97 7.56
C ASP A 301 -15.02 -4.26 6.27
N LEU A 302 -14.93 -3.30 5.35
CA LEU A 302 -14.14 -3.41 4.11
C LEU A 302 -12.66 -3.66 4.41
N PHE A 303 -12.08 -3.00 5.42
CA PHE A 303 -10.73 -3.24 5.93
C PHE A 303 -10.49 -4.73 6.18
N LYS A 304 -11.44 -5.39 6.84
CA LYS A 304 -11.32 -6.79 7.26
C LYS A 304 -11.51 -7.79 6.11
N THR A 305 -12.17 -7.41 5.00
CA THR A 305 -12.41 -8.31 3.86
C THR A 305 -11.15 -8.68 3.07
N LEU A 306 -10.20 -7.74 2.90
CA LEU A 306 -9.00 -7.93 2.07
C LEU A 306 -7.79 -8.29 2.96
N LYS A 307 -7.50 -9.59 3.03
CA LYS A 307 -6.32 -10.15 3.70
C LYS A 307 -5.16 -10.32 2.72
N TYR A 308 -3.93 -10.25 3.20
CA TYR A 308 -2.75 -10.60 2.41
C TYR A 308 -2.66 -12.10 2.16
N ASN A 309 -1.87 -12.49 1.15
CA ASN A 309 -1.64 -13.89 0.78
C ASN A 309 -1.15 -14.69 2.00
N SER A 310 -1.85 -15.79 2.31
CA SER A 310 -1.66 -16.59 3.52
C SER A 310 -0.27 -17.25 3.61
N THR A 311 0.38 -17.55 2.48
CA THR A 311 1.74 -18.10 2.46
C THR A 311 2.78 -17.05 2.86
N LEU A 312 2.61 -15.80 2.40
CA LEU A 312 3.48 -14.69 2.78
C LEU A 312 3.29 -14.30 4.26
N LEU A 313 2.05 -14.32 4.74
CA LEU A 313 1.74 -14.12 6.17
C LEU A 313 2.33 -15.24 7.04
N ALA A 314 2.35 -16.49 6.57
CA ALA A 314 2.98 -17.60 7.28
C ALA A 314 4.50 -17.40 7.46
N LEU A 315 5.20 -16.88 6.44
CA LEU A 315 6.61 -16.49 6.57
C LEU A 315 6.80 -15.37 7.62
N GLY A 316 5.92 -14.37 7.63
CA GLY A 316 5.93 -13.31 8.66
C GLY A 316 5.68 -13.81 10.08
N GLN A 317 4.78 -14.78 10.23
CA GLN A 317 4.52 -15.47 11.49
C GLN A 317 5.75 -16.27 11.97
N GLU A 318 6.54 -16.86 11.06
CA GLU A 318 7.80 -17.51 11.44
C GLU A 318 8.87 -16.50 11.90
N ILE A 319 8.95 -15.30 11.29
CA ILE A 319 9.82 -14.22 11.76
C ILE A 319 9.37 -13.72 13.14
N LEU A 320 8.08 -13.50 13.35
CA LEU A 320 7.51 -13.08 14.64
C LEU A 320 7.82 -14.10 15.77
N LYS A 321 7.87 -15.39 15.44
CA LYS A 321 8.30 -16.48 16.33
C LYS A 321 9.82 -16.59 16.51
N SER A 322 10.64 -15.63 16.10
CA SER A 322 12.10 -15.69 16.35
C SER A 322 12.40 -15.46 17.84
N PRO A 323 13.27 -16.25 18.51
CA PRO A 323 13.59 -16.10 19.94
C PRO A 323 13.97 -14.68 20.39
N GLU A 324 14.57 -13.91 19.48
CA GLU A 324 14.97 -12.51 19.60
C GLU A 324 13.77 -11.56 19.79
N LEU A 325 12.60 -11.94 19.24
CA LEU A 325 11.31 -11.24 19.36
C LEU A 325 10.37 -11.89 20.39
N LYS A 326 10.49 -13.21 20.64
CA LYS A 326 9.59 -14.04 21.50
C LYS A 326 9.42 -13.56 22.95
N LYS A 327 10.19 -12.59 23.44
CA LYS A 327 10.01 -12.04 24.81
C LYS A 327 8.89 -11.00 24.91
N GLU A 328 7.97 -10.95 23.92
CA GLU A 328 6.74 -10.13 23.86
C GLU A 328 6.96 -8.61 24.07
N ASN A 329 8.21 -8.16 23.96
CA ASN A 329 8.67 -6.85 24.39
C ASN A 329 9.71 -6.33 23.38
N PHE A 330 9.25 -6.14 22.14
CA PHE A 330 10.02 -5.52 21.07
C PHE A 330 9.31 -4.29 20.50
N ILE A 331 10.09 -3.39 19.90
CA ILE A 331 9.61 -2.19 19.21
C ILE A 331 9.63 -2.44 17.71
N GLY A 332 8.49 -2.39 17.04
CA GLY A 332 8.40 -2.39 15.58
C GLY A 332 8.62 -0.99 15.02
N VAL A 333 9.46 -0.86 14.00
CA VAL A 333 9.71 0.39 13.28
C VAL A 333 9.47 0.12 11.79
N HIS A 334 8.64 0.95 11.16
CA HIS A 334 8.55 1.00 9.70
C HIS A 334 9.23 2.28 9.20
N LEU A 335 10.43 2.13 8.64
CA LEU A 335 11.30 3.21 8.19
C LEU A 335 11.22 3.33 6.66
N ARG A 336 10.98 4.55 6.15
CA ARG A 336 11.11 4.85 4.71
C ARG A 336 12.51 5.37 4.41
N GLY A 337 13.40 4.43 4.10
CA GLY A 337 14.81 4.67 3.80
C GLY A 337 15.18 4.59 2.32
N GLU A 338 14.22 4.22 1.46
CA GLU A 338 14.42 3.94 0.04
C GLU A 338 14.59 5.21 -0.81
N GLY A 339 15.28 5.09 -1.93
CA GLY A 339 15.57 6.21 -2.84
C GLY A 339 14.33 6.84 -3.50
N ASP A 340 13.18 6.16 -3.49
CA ASP A 340 11.89 6.71 -3.95
C ASP A 340 11.19 7.59 -2.91
N TRP A 341 11.73 7.70 -1.69
CA TRP A 341 11.11 8.49 -0.62
C TRP A 341 11.16 10.01 -0.91
N PRO A 342 10.01 10.72 -0.98
CA PRO A 342 10.00 12.13 -1.33
C PRO A 342 10.65 13.00 -0.25
N ALA A 343 11.70 13.75 -0.61
CA ALA A 343 12.43 14.63 0.29
C ALA A 343 11.56 15.69 1.01
N GLY A 344 10.41 16.06 0.42
CA GLY A 344 9.42 16.94 1.05
C GLY A 344 8.76 16.37 2.32
N PHE A 345 8.89 15.05 2.56
CA PHE A 345 8.39 14.38 3.77
C PHE A 345 9.50 14.11 4.81
N GLY A 346 10.66 14.75 4.67
CA GLY A 346 11.84 14.56 5.53
C GLY A 346 12.73 13.40 5.08
N SER A 347 13.99 13.39 5.51
CA SER A 347 14.94 12.33 5.15
C SER A 347 14.77 11.06 5.99
N ALA A 348 15.41 9.96 5.56
CA ALA A 348 15.53 8.74 6.37
C ALA A 348 16.20 9.02 7.73
N THR A 349 17.26 9.84 7.75
CA THR A 349 17.96 10.26 8.98
C THR A 349 17.06 11.07 9.91
N ASP A 350 16.15 11.89 9.38
CA ASP A 350 15.19 12.63 10.20
C ASP A 350 14.16 11.70 10.85
N GLN A 351 13.67 10.69 10.12
CA GLN A 351 12.83 9.63 10.67
C GLN A 351 13.56 8.87 11.78
N MET A 352 14.76 8.35 11.48
CA MET A 352 15.59 7.60 12.43
C MET A 352 15.80 8.35 13.75
N ARG A 353 16.17 9.64 13.68
CA ARG A 353 16.38 10.48 14.86
C ARG A 353 15.12 10.61 15.72
N ARG A 354 13.95 10.83 15.10
CA ARG A 354 12.66 10.86 15.83
C ARG A 354 12.26 9.50 16.40
N TYR A 355 12.63 8.41 15.74
CA TYR A 355 12.40 7.07 16.27
C TYR A 355 13.32 6.74 17.44
N VAL A 356 14.60 7.15 17.39
CA VAL A 356 15.51 7.02 18.54
C VAL A 356 14.98 7.79 19.75
N GLU A 357 14.58 9.07 19.57
CA GLU A 357 13.95 9.88 20.62
C GLU A 357 12.75 9.13 21.26
N ALA A 358 11.80 8.65 20.44
CA ALA A 358 10.63 7.91 20.95
C ALA A 358 10.96 6.53 21.57
N ILE A 359 12.01 5.86 21.12
CA ILE A 359 12.50 4.59 21.69
C ILE A 359 13.10 4.82 23.09
N GLU A 360 13.80 5.93 23.32
CA GLU A 360 14.30 6.28 24.64
C GLU A 360 13.17 6.68 25.60
N ASP A 361 12.13 7.37 25.13
CA ASP A 361 10.93 7.69 25.91
C ASP A 361 10.18 6.43 26.37
N ILE A 362 10.01 5.43 25.49
CA ILE A 362 9.40 4.13 25.83
C ILE A 362 10.19 3.44 26.97
N ARG A 363 11.53 3.44 26.90
CA ARG A 363 12.40 2.89 27.95
C ARG A 363 12.32 3.65 29.27
N GLY A 364 12.09 4.97 29.23
CA GLY A 364 11.86 5.76 30.43
C GLY A 364 10.48 5.53 31.07
N SER A 365 9.49 5.12 30.28
CA SER A 365 8.08 5.05 30.69
C SER A 365 7.59 3.65 31.07
N THR A 366 8.35 2.59 30.75
CA THR A 366 7.91 1.20 30.89
C THR A 366 8.76 0.42 31.91
N PRO A 367 8.17 -0.44 32.76
CA PRO A 367 8.94 -1.28 33.69
C PRO A 367 9.68 -2.43 32.98
N ASP A 368 9.23 -2.79 31.77
CA ASP A 368 9.82 -3.85 30.95
C ASP A 368 11.10 -3.38 30.27
N LYS A 369 12.16 -4.19 30.37
CA LYS A 369 13.45 -3.93 29.70
C LYS A 369 13.39 -4.32 28.21
N VAL A 370 12.50 -3.67 27.46
CA VAL A 370 12.43 -3.71 26.00
C VAL A 370 13.79 -3.34 25.42
N ARG A 371 14.38 -4.24 24.63
CA ARG A 371 15.71 -4.07 24.01
C ARG A 371 15.80 -4.53 22.57
N SER A 372 14.87 -5.36 22.11
CA SER A 372 14.78 -5.76 20.72
C SER A 372 14.00 -4.70 19.93
N VAL A 373 14.55 -4.27 18.81
CA VAL A 373 13.88 -3.41 17.82
C VAL A 373 13.82 -4.21 16.51
N TYR A 374 12.64 -4.30 15.90
CA TYR A 374 12.48 -4.84 14.55
C TYR A 374 12.30 -3.68 13.58
N VAL A 375 13.13 -3.57 12.54
CA VAL A 375 13.00 -2.54 11.50
C VAL A 375 12.58 -3.16 10.16
N SER A 376 11.43 -2.71 9.65
CA SER A 376 11.00 -2.91 8.28
C SER A 376 11.46 -1.71 7.44
N CYS A 377 12.20 -2.00 6.37
CA CYS A 377 12.68 -1.07 5.35
C CYS A 377 13.13 -1.90 4.13
N GLY A 378 13.03 -1.33 2.94
CA GLY A 378 13.59 -1.89 1.70
C GLY A 378 15.10 -1.65 1.54
N ASP A 379 15.65 -0.60 2.17
CA ASP A 379 17.06 -0.23 2.01
C ASP A 379 17.95 -0.80 3.14
N ARG A 380 18.87 -1.71 2.78
CA ARG A 380 19.81 -2.36 3.71
C ARG A 380 20.83 -1.38 4.33
N LYS A 381 21.19 -0.27 3.67
CA LYS A 381 22.11 0.74 4.24
C LYS A 381 21.40 1.58 5.29
N ALA A 382 20.15 1.98 5.04
CA ALA A 382 19.32 2.68 6.01
C ALA A 382 19.10 1.84 7.28
N ILE A 383 18.84 0.53 7.14
CA ILE A 383 18.78 -0.41 8.27
C ILE A 383 20.08 -0.40 9.06
N GLN A 384 21.23 -0.47 8.37
CA GLN A 384 22.54 -0.48 9.03
C GLN A 384 22.84 0.83 9.77
N THR A 385 22.54 1.99 9.18
CA THR A 385 22.67 3.29 9.87
C THR A 385 21.74 3.37 11.08
N PHE A 386 20.51 2.88 11.00
CA PHE A 386 19.60 2.87 12.15
C PHE A 386 20.08 1.93 13.27
N ARG A 387 20.70 0.81 12.93
CA ARG A 387 21.38 -0.10 13.87
C ARG A 387 22.54 0.61 14.60
N GLU A 388 23.39 1.31 13.86
CA GLU A 388 24.52 2.09 14.40
C GLU A 388 24.07 3.22 15.35
N MET A 389 22.91 3.83 15.10
CA MET A 389 22.33 4.84 15.99
C MET A 389 21.80 4.26 17.32
N LEU A 390 21.36 3.00 17.32
CA LEU A 390 20.72 2.34 18.46
C LEU A 390 21.67 1.45 19.29
N GLU A 391 22.78 0.99 18.72
CA GLU A 391 23.80 0.19 19.40
C GLU A 391 24.39 0.87 20.66
N PRO A 392 24.82 2.15 20.64
CA PRO A 392 25.32 2.84 21.83
C PRO A 392 24.30 2.96 22.97
N LEU A 393 23.01 2.84 22.65
CA LEU A 393 21.89 2.88 23.60
C LEU A 393 21.51 1.48 24.13
N ASN A 394 22.30 0.46 23.78
CA ASN A 394 22.12 -0.94 24.17
C ASN A 394 20.79 -1.55 23.66
N TYR A 395 20.42 -1.24 22.42
CA TYR A 395 19.35 -1.93 21.68
C TYR A 395 19.93 -2.92 20.66
N LEU A 396 19.16 -3.96 20.37
CA LEU A 396 19.45 -4.93 19.31
C LEU A 396 18.48 -4.70 18.15
N VAL A 397 19.01 -4.28 17.00
CA VAL A 397 18.20 -3.98 15.80
C VAL A 397 18.21 -5.17 14.84
N HIS A 398 17.05 -5.81 14.76
CA HIS A 398 16.74 -6.96 13.93
C HIS A 398 15.94 -6.55 12.68
N ASP A 399 16.04 -7.38 11.66
CA ASP A 399 15.31 -7.29 10.39
C ASP A 399 15.02 -8.71 9.88
N LYS A 400 14.17 -8.84 8.84
CA LYS A 400 13.81 -10.12 8.22
C LYS A 400 15.01 -11.00 7.82
N TRP A 401 16.12 -10.43 7.36
CA TRP A 401 17.29 -11.20 6.91
C TRP A 401 18.11 -11.70 8.10
N THR A 402 18.35 -10.85 9.10
CA THR A 402 19.11 -11.21 10.31
C THR A 402 18.39 -12.26 11.16
N LEU A 403 17.06 -12.24 11.24
CA LEU A 403 16.27 -13.25 11.98
C LEU A 403 16.14 -14.59 11.23
N LEU A 404 16.22 -14.59 9.90
CA LEU A 404 16.21 -15.81 9.09
C LEU A 404 17.61 -16.35 8.78
N ALA A 405 18.69 -15.70 9.24
CA ALA A 405 20.07 -16.08 8.94
C ALA A 405 20.44 -17.53 9.31
N SER A 406 19.80 -18.10 10.34
CA SER A 406 19.98 -19.51 10.77
C SER A 406 19.06 -20.50 10.04
N GLN A 407 18.14 -20.01 9.19
CA GLN A 407 17.09 -20.76 8.52
C GLN A 407 17.25 -20.63 6.99
N SER A 408 18.35 -21.15 6.45
CA SER A 408 18.82 -20.87 5.08
C SER A 408 17.77 -21.08 3.98
N GLU A 409 16.91 -22.09 4.09
CA GLU A 409 15.82 -22.35 3.14
C GLU A 409 14.73 -21.25 3.19
N LYS A 410 14.31 -20.83 4.38
CA LYS A 410 13.35 -19.73 4.56
C LYS A 410 13.95 -18.38 4.16
N LEU A 411 15.24 -18.16 4.45
CA LEU A 411 15.96 -16.97 4.00
C LEU A 411 15.99 -16.91 2.46
N ALA A 412 16.39 -18.00 1.79
CA ALA A 412 16.39 -18.08 0.33
C ALA A 412 14.99 -17.85 -0.27
N THR A 413 13.95 -18.40 0.37
CA THR A 413 12.56 -18.13 -0.01
C THR A 413 12.26 -16.63 0.06
N VAL A 414 12.51 -15.98 1.20
CA VAL A 414 12.25 -14.53 1.39
C VAL A 414 13.10 -13.65 0.47
N GLU A 415 14.34 -14.03 0.16
CA GLU A 415 15.19 -13.30 -0.78
C GLU A 415 14.70 -13.44 -2.24
N SER A 416 14.07 -14.56 -2.60
CA SER A 416 13.48 -14.81 -3.93
C SER A 416 12.15 -14.12 -4.22
N LEU A 417 11.45 -13.60 -3.19
CA LEU A 417 10.19 -12.87 -3.33
C LEU A 417 10.39 -11.51 -4.03
N GLY A 418 9.36 -10.97 -4.67
CA GLY A 418 9.38 -9.58 -5.17
C GLY A 418 9.28 -8.52 -4.04
N PHE A 419 9.55 -7.25 -4.36
CA PHE A 419 9.73 -6.20 -3.35
C PHE A 419 8.48 -6.00 -2.49
N ASP A 420 7.32 -5.90 -3.14
CA ASP A 420 6.03 -5.74 -2.47
C ASP A 420 5.67 -6.99 -1.64
N GLN A 421 6.05 -8.20 -2.10
CA GLN A 421 5.87 -9.45 -1.34
C GLN A 421 6.78 -9.51 -0.10
N LYS A 422 8.03 -9.05 -0.19
CA LYS A 422 8.92 -8.87 0.97
C LYS A 422 8.29 -7.91 2.01
N GLY A 423 7.56 -6.88 1.56
CA GLY A 423 6.78 -6.00 2.44
C GLY A 423 5.60 -6.70 3.14
N ILE A 424 4.90 -7.62 2.46
CA ILE A 424 3.83 -8.44 3.05
C ILE A 424 4.37 -9.32 4.18
N VAL A 425 5.52 -9.96 3.98
CA VAL A 425 6.17 -10.83 4.98
C VAL A 425 6.42 -10.09 6.32
N GLU A 426 6.61 -8.77 6.31
CA GLU A 426 6.83 -7.99 7.53
C GLU A 426 5.53 -7.57 8.25
N TYR A 427 4.36 -7.70 7.60
CA TYR A 427 3.08 -7.20 8.12
C TYR A 427 2.76 -7.76 9.52
N GLU A 428 2.85 -9.07 9.70
CA GLU A 428 2.55 -9.73 10.99
C GLU A 428 3.51 -9.29 12.09
N VAL A 429 4.79 -9.07 11.77
CA VAL A 429 5.79 -8.61 12.74
C VAL A 429 5.48 -7.19 13.20
N LEU A 430 5.08 -6.31 12.27
CA LEU A 430 4.76 -4.92 12.57
C LEU A 430 3.41 -4.76 13.29
N VAL A 431 2.38 -5.52 12.91
CA VAL A 431 1.06 -5.47 13.56
C VAL A 431 1.11 -6.06 14.98
N ASN A 432 1.90 -7.11 15.22
CA ASN A 432 1.97 -7.77 16.54
C ASN A 432 3.12 -7.24 17.44
N ALA A 433 3.83 -6.17 17.06
CA ALA A 433 4.83 -5.55 17.92
C ALA A 433 4.20 -4.95 19.20
N LYS A 434 4.89 -4.98 20.35
CA LYS A 434 4.33 -4.38 21.59
C LYS A 434 4.19 -2.87 21.42
N PHE A 435 5.28 -2.22 21.04
CA PHE A 435 5.31 -0.81 20.64
C PHE A 435 5.56 -0.75 19.14
N TRP A 436 4.91 0.16 18.43
CA TRP A 436 5.11 0.34 17.00
C TRP A 436 5.19 1.82 16.62
N MET A 437 6.08 2.15 15.68
CA MET A 437 6.16 3.47 15.06
C MET A 437 6.42 3.45 13.55
N GLY A 438 5.80 4.39 12.83
CA GLY A 438 5.98 4.63 11.39
C GLY A 438 5.90 6.11 11.03
N ILE A 439 5.61 6.45 9.77
CA ILE A 439 5.50 7.84 9.28
C ILE A 439 4.17 8.05 8.53
N SER A 440 3.42 9.09 8.87
CA SER A 440 2.03 9.29 8.39
C SER A 440 1.90 9.38 6.87
N MET A 441 2.96 9.82 6.18
CA MET A 441 3.01 9.95 4.72
C MET A 441 3.29 8.63 3.99
N SER A 442 3.60 7.55 4.71
CA SER A 442 3.63 6.20 4.15
C SER A 442 2.27 5.54 4.32
N SER A 443 1.64 5.16 3.20
CA SER A 443 0.39 4.40 3.23
C SER A 443 0.54 3.07 3.97
N MET A 444 1.73 2.42 3.90
CA MET A 444 2.03 1.21 4.67
C MET A 444 2.11 1.48 6.18
N SER A 445 2.73 2.59 6.62
CA SER A 445 2.67 2.98 8.04
C SER A 445 1.24 3.22 8.51
N SER A 446 0.46 3.97 7.73
CA SER A 446 -0.94 4.27 8.08
C SER A 446 -1.83 3.02 8.07
N LEU A 447 -1.57 2.06 7.18
CA LEU A 447 -2.16 0.71 7.20
C LEU A 447 -1.84 -0.03 8.49
N ILE A 448 -0.57 -0.12 8.91
CA ILE A 448 -0.20 -0.82 10.14
C ILE A 448 -0.81 -0.16 11.37
N ALA A 449 -0.75 1.18 11.44
CA ALA A 449 -1.40 1.94 12.50
C ALA A 449 -2.89 1.63 12.58
N TYR A 450 -3.60 1.63 11.44
CA TYR A 450 -5.02 1.28 11.42
C TYR A 450 -5.28 -0.20 11.76
N ALA A 451 -4.46 -1.13 11.26
CA ALA A 451 -4.57 -2.56 11.57
C ALA A 451 -4.51 -2.84 13.08
N ARG A 452 -3.60 -2.14 13.78
CA ARG A 452 -3.42 -2.24 15.24
C ARG A 452 -4.57 -1.65 16.04
N THR A 453 -5.35 -0.73 15.46
CA THR A 453 -6.34 0.08 16.19
C THR A 453 -7.77 -0.01 15.64
N ALA A 454 -8.03 -0.79 14.59
CA ALA A 454 -9.34 -0.89 13.93
C ALA A 454 -10.45 -1.42 14.86
N ASP A 455 -10.07 -2.14 15.92
CA ASP A 455 -10.98 -2.64 16.96
C ASP A 455 -11.02 -1.79 18.23
N ALA A 456 -10.37 -0.62 18.25
CA ALA A 456 -10.55 0.38 19.30
C ALA A 456 -11.97 0.97 19.28
N LYS A 457 -12.45 1.41 20.45
CA LYS A 457 -13.77 2.05 20.62
C LYS A 457 -13.87 3.43 19.99
N GLU A 458 -12.75 4.15 19.92
CA GLU A 458 -12.63 5.50 19.38
C GLU A 458 -11.66 5.46 18.20
N ASP A 459 -11.88 6.29 17.19
CA ASP A 459 -10.97 6.34 16.04
C ASP A 459 -9.59 6.88 16.47
N PHE A 460 -8.56 6.06 16.25
CA PHE A 460 -7.18 6.37 16.65
C PHE A 460 -6.63 7.62 15.95
N PHE A 461 -6.99 7.84 14.68
CA PHE A 461 -6.48 8.98 13.92
C PHE A 461 -7.14 10.27 14.40
N GLU A 462 -8.47 10.30 14.55
CA GLU A 462 -9.19 11.44 15.12
C GLU A 462 -8.73 11.77 16.55
N LYS A 463 -8.45 10.76 17.37
CA LYS A 463 -8.09 10.94 18.78
C LYS A 463 -6.62 11.29 19.03
N TYR A 464 -5.68 10.70 18.30
CA TYR A 464 -4.24 10.79 18.62
C TYR A 464 -3.39 11.42 17.53
N ILE A 465 -3.78 11.30 16.26
CA ILE A 465 -2.97 11.76 15.13
C ILE A 465 -3.39 13.16 14.69
N PHE A 466 -4.67 13.36 14.39
CA PHE A 466 -5.24 14.58 13.83
C PHE A 466 -5.36 15.81 14.76
N PRO A 467 -5.41 15.73 16.10
CA PRO A 467 -5.47 16.93 16.94
C PRO A 467 -4.25 17.85 16.70
N GLY A 468 -4.44 19.17 16.74
CA GLY A 468 -3.37 20.13 16.35
C GLY A 468 -3.03 20.08 14.86
N SER A 469 -4.03 19.84 14.02
CA SER A 469 -3.91 19.91 12.55
C SER A 469 -5.18 20.49 11.92
N THR A 470 -5.05 20.97 10.69
CA THR A 470 -6.17 21.42 9.84
C THR A 470 -6.18 20.67 8.52
N LEU A 471 -7.36 20.42 7.97
CA LEU A 471 -7.54 19.78 6.67
C LEU A 471 -7.88 20.83 5.61
N ASN A 472 -7.04 20.95 4.58
CA ASN A 472 -7.21 21.87 3.45
C ASN A 472 -7.30 21.06 2.14
N GLY A 473 -8.53 20.82 1.69
CA GLY A 473 -8.81 19.85 0.63
C GLY A 473 -8.41 18.45 1.11
N ILE A 474 -7.43 17.85 0.44
CA ILE A 474 -6.85 16.55 0.84
C ILE A 474 -5.55 16.69 1.64
N ASN A 475 -5.03 17.90 1.85
CA ASN A 475 -3.77 18.10 2.57
C ASN A 475 -4.05 18.38 4.04
N ARG A 476 -3.45 17.60 4.93
CA ARG A 476 -3.44 17.89 6.36
C ARG A 476 -2.19 18.69 6.70
N VAL A 477 -2.38 19.77 7.44
CA VAL A 477 -1.31 20.66 7.91
C VAL A 477 -1.29 20.60 9.43
N TYR A 478 -0.18 20.10 9.98
CA TYR A 478 0.08 20.06 11.41
C TYR A 478 0.68 21.39 11.90
N GLU A 479 0.31 21.79 13.11
CA GLU A 479 0.95 22.91 13.83
C GLU A 479 2.41 22.54 14.15
N ASP A 480 2.62 21.35 14.73
CA ASP A 480 3.93 20.75 14.98
C ASP A 480 4.25 19.67 13.92
N ASN A 481 5.05 20.04 12.93
CA ASN A 481 5.47 19.15 11.84
C ASN A 481 6.72 18.32 12.23
N MET A 482 6.83 17.08 11.73
CA MET A 482 7.93 16.15 12.05
C MET A 482 8.04 15.84 13.55
N VAL A 483 6.91 15.56 14.19
CA VAL A 483 6.77 15.15 15.60
C VAL A 483 6.07 13.79 15.71
N ILE A 484 6.42 13.00 16.73
CA ILE A 484 5.80 11.70 17.00
C ILE A 484 4.48 11.91 17.74
N LYS A 485 3.38 11.36 17.19
CA LYS A 485 2.03 11.39 17.80
C LYS A 485 1.43 9.99 17.83
N GLY A 486 0.50 9.72 18.74
CA GLY A 486 -0.08 8.38 18.93
C GLY A 486 -0.46 8.10 20.38
N ASP A 487 -0.90 6.87 20.64
CA ASP A 487 -1.12 6.36 21.99
C ASP A 487 0.18 5.76 22.57
N GLU A 488 0.09 4.96 23.63
CA GLU A 488 1.23 4.29 24.24
C GLU A 488 1.89 3.27 23.28
N TYR A 489 1.10 2.52 22.52
CA TYR A 489 1.52 1.32 21.77
C TYR A 489 1.69 1.55 20.27
N THR A 490 1.04 2.56 19.71
CA THR A 490 1.01 2.84 18.25
C THR A 490 1.27 4.32 18.02
N LYS A 491 2.33 4.63 17.28
CA LYS A 491 2.78 6.00 17.02
C LYS A 491 3.08 6.25 15.54
N LEU A 492 2.92 7.49 15.09
CA LEU A 492 3.32 7.96 13.76
C LEU A 492 4.12 9.25 13.90
N LEU A 493 5.23 9.33 13.18
CA LEU A 493 5.85 10.60 12.83
C LEU A 493 4.90 11.34 11.90
N VAL A 494 4.27 12.41 12.38
CA VAL A 494 3.32 13.18 11.56
C VAL A 494 4.08 14.16 10.69
N VAL A 495 3.71 14.19 9.42
CA VAL A 495 4.22 15.16 8.45
C VAL A 495 3.07 15.77 7.66
N SER A 496 3.10 17.09 7.48
CA SER A 496 2.13 17.83 6.69
C SER A 496 2.20 17.42 5.22
N GLY A 497 1.06 17.08 4.61
CA GLY A 497 0.99 16.54 3.26
C GLY A 497 -0.39 15.96 2.93
N VAL A 498 -0.47 15.17 1.87
CA VAL A 498 -1.71 14.47 1.47
C VAL A 498 -2.13 13.47 2.56
N ASP A 499 -3.27 13.73 3.20
CA ASP A 499 -3.90 12.79 4.11
C ASP A 499 -4.82 11.86 3.33
N ILE A 500 -4.61 10.56 3.51
CA ILE A 500 -5.42 9.51 2.89
C ILE A 500 -6.44 8.91 3.85
N MET A 501 -6.37 9.17 5.15
CA MET A 501 -7.08 8.38 6.17
C MET A 501 -8.58 8.67 6.30
N GLY A 502 -9.05 9.82 5.79
CA GLY A 502 -10.48 10.05 5.54
C GLY A 502 -11.04 9.22 4.37
N SER A 503 -10.17 8.72 3.49
CA SER A 503 -10.47 7.94 2.29
C SER A 503 -9.96 6.49 2.32
N PHE A 504 -9.17 6.12 3.34
CA PHE A 504 -8.53 4.82 3.46
C PHE A 504 -9.52 3.77 4.00
N PRO A 505 -9.81 2.68 3.27
CA PRO A 505 -10.67 1.59 3.70
C PRO A 505 -10.07 0.76 4.84
#